data_AF-A0AAF0IU26-F1
#
_entry.id   AF-A0AAF0IU26-F1
#
_cell.length_a   1.000
_cell.length_b   1.000
_cell.length_c   1.000
_cell.angle_alpha   90.00
_cell.angle_beta   90.00
_cell.angle_gamma   90.00
#
_symmetry.space_group_name_H-M   'P 1'
#
loop_
_entity.id
_entity.type
_entity.pdbx_description
1 polymer ?
#
loop_
_entity_poly.entity_id
_entity_poly.type
_entity_poly.pdbx_seq_one_letter_code
_entity_poly.pdbx_strand_id
1 'polypeptide(L)'
;MDEAALRAMLPSGFGQASGETEAYAGSEHADESEFADDDEFEDEDEEPVPERGEPASEAAVEPSEPQAEAPAEPLPKTPAELSEIQWAHLAGYANMPLTQSIVLKDHTKTVSALGIDPSGARLATGSHDYLVKLWDFGGMTTSLRTFKSFEPAENYPVVQLAFSPYSKNLLCLCASTQARVYDYDGHEIALYKKGDVFMRDMRHTTGHISDITCGGWHPVDDQVFYTAGSDSTVRLWDMHHQRSQTTVIVVRSKERGTKTKVTAATFAPDAKSILASGQDGTLYVWSTTGNLARPSHTVHEAHAPGCGATSLTVSACGTKLASRGADDTVKLWDLRQLRTPLHVRDDMPNGGDHTDVLFSPNGRQLLTGTASVQGSTAPTDLRGEWGQIVALSAEDLRTELVHPVDRTSVQRVQWHPRLNQVFATTRSGDVHIYYDTEASQLGAKLALRKRARDRTNHYAADPSTTDPYADVPIMVPEEEEDDYFDPVYKKPQFPRDPRNTRVPERPLEGRGKNGRIGRSELQPLVAELWEGDLRAEDPREALLKYADKAKKDPRFTSVYAKTQPKTIFAEDDTESRDAQ
;
A
#
# COMPACT_ATOMS: atom_id res chain seq x y z
N MET A 1 61.05 -9.92 18.07
CA MET A 1 59.78 -9.14 18.04
C MET A 1 58.72 -10.17 18.19
N ASP A 2 58.35 -10.41 19.44
CA ASP A 2 57.99 -11.73 19.91
C ASP A 2 56.49 -11.96 19.78
N GLU A 3 56.14 -13.16 19.33
CA GLU A 3 54.79 -13.67 19.09
C GLU A 3 53.86 -13.59 20.33
N ALA A 4 54.46 -13.41 21.51
CA ALA A 4 53.78 -13.17 22.78
C ALA A 4 53.10 -11.79 22.88
N ALA A 5 53.60 -10.77 22.16
CA ALA A 5 53.01 -9.42 22.18
C ALA A 5 51.73 -9.31 21.34
N LEU A 6 51.61 -10.13 20.28
CA LEU A 6 50.44 -10.15 19.39
C LEU A 6 49.23 -10.87 20.02
N ARG A 7 49.45 -11.83 20.93
CA ARG A 7 48.38 -12.56 21.62
C ARG A 7 47.69 -11.78 22.75
N ALA A 8 48.26 -10.67 23.20
CA ALA A 8 47.69 -9.85 24.29
C ALA A 8 46.68 -8.78 23.82
N MET A 9 46.54 -8.55 22.50
CA MET A 9 45.69 -7.48 21.95
C MET A 9 44.30 -7.92 21.50
N LEU A 10 43.94 -9.20 21.62
CA LEU A 10 42.64 -9.71 21.21
C LEU A 10 41.85 -10.18 22.44
N PRO A 11 40.63 -9.65 22.69
CA PRO A 11 39.80 -10.10 23.80
C PRO A 11 39.35 -11.54 23.56
N SER A 12 39.79 -12.42 24.45
CA SER A 12 39.41 -13.83 24.53
C SER A 12 38.06 -13.97 25.23
N GLY A 13 37.14 -14.71 24.61
CA GLY A 13 35.94 -15.20 25.28
C GLY A 13 34.81 -15.58 24.34
N PHE A 14 34.83 -16.80 23.79
CA PHE A 14 33.90 -17.89 24.15
C PHE A 14 33.91 -19.01 23.09
N GLY A 15 34.15 -20.24 23.54
CA GLY A 15 33.75 -21.47 22.84
C GLY A 15 34.88 -22.31 22.23
N GLN A 16 35.54 -23.15 23.04
CA GLN A 16 36.30 -24.29 22.53
C GLN A 16 35.32 -25.35 21.99
N ALA A 17 35.54 -25.80 20.76
CA ALA A 17 35.00 -27.06 20.23
C ALA A 17 36.15 -28.06 20.13
N SER A 18 36.02 -29.18 20.85
CA SER A 18 36.87 -30.37 20.71
C SER A 18 36.44 -31.16 19.47
N GLY A 19 37.28 -31.17 18.44
CA GLY A 19 37.13 -32.05 17.28
C GLY A 19 38.18 -33.15 17.33
N GLU A 20 37.76 -34.37 17.65
CA GLU A 20 38.49 -35.59 17.34
C GLU A 20 38.18 -35.98 15.90
N THR A 21 39.23 -36.17 15.12
CA THR A 21 39.21 -36.67 13.74
C THR A 21 39.31 -38.19 13.75
N GLU A 22 38.31 -38.89 13.21
CA GLU A 22 38.49 -40.25 12.73
C GLU A 22 38.23 -40.31 11.22
N ALA A 23 39.20 -40.90 10.54
CA ALA A 23 39.26 -41.12 9.12
C ALA A 23 38.28 -42.22 8.69
N TYR A 24 37.68 -42.07 7.52
CA TYR A 24 37.19 -43.23 6.76
C TYR A 24 37.66 -43.11 5.31
N ALA A 25 38.56 -44.02 4.96
CA ALA A 25 38.99 -44.32 3.61
C ALA A 25 37.92 -45.16 2.92
N GLY A 26 37.74 -44.94 1.61
CA GLY A 26 36.97 -45.81 0.74
C GLY A 26 37.80 -46.98 0.20
N SER A 27 37.11 -48.04 -0.20
CA SER A 27 37.32 -48.91 -1.38
C SER A 27 36.55 -50.21 -1.14
N GLU A 28 35.56 -50.47 -1.98
CA GLU A 28 35.56 -51.55 -2.99
C GLU A 28 35.02 -52.89 -2.44
N HIS A 29 33.81 -53.25 -2.88
CA HIS A 29 33.57 -54.60 -3.37
C HIS A 29 32.48 -54.57 -4.44
N ALA A 30 32.87 -55.07 -5.61
CA ALA A 30 32.04 -55.48 -6.71
C ALA A 30 31.16 -56.67 -6.31
N ASP A 31 29.99 -56.79 -6.96
CA ASP A 31 29.57 -58.04 -7.58
C ASP A 31 28.57 -57.70 -8.70
N GLU A 32 28.92 -58.17 -9.90
CA GLU A 32 28.11 -58.18 -11.11
C GLU A 32 27.31 -59.49 -11.21
N SER A 33 26.26 -59.43 -12.06
CA SER A 33 25.63 -60.56 -12.80
C SER A 33 24.71 -61.47 -11.96
N GLU A 34 23.56 -61.98 -12.41
CA GLU A 34 23.09 -62.30 -13.77
C GLU A 34 21.66 -62.93 -13.69
N PHE A 35 20.90 -62.95 -14.81
CA PHE A 35 19.67 -63.74 -15.12
C PHE A 35 18.33 -63.37 -14.41
N ALA A 36 17.15 -63.30 -15.06
CA ALA A 36 16.71 -63.66 -16.41
C ALA A 36 15.43 -62.88 -16.79
N ASP A 37 15.24 -62.70 -18.09
CA ASP A 37 13.99 -62.38 -18.77
C ASP A 37 12.92 -63.46 -18.52
N ASP A 38 11.65 -63.07 -18.49
CA ASP A 38 10.58 -63.78 -19.19
C ASP A 38 9.38 -62.84 -19.41
N ASP A 39 9.02 -62.74 -20.69
CA ASP A 39 7.82 -62.12 -21.25
C ASP A 39 6.54 -62.84 -20.79
N GLU A 40 5.43 -62.12 -20.62
CA GLU A 40 4.14 -62.55 -21.18
C GLU A 40 3.10 -61.40 -21.22
N PHE A 41 2.55 -61.26 -22.43
CA PHE A 41 1.42 -60.43 -22.86
C PHE A 41 0.10 -60.94 -22.25
N GLU A 42 -0.87 -60.06 -22.00
CA GLU A 42 -2.28 -60.25 -22.42
C GLU A 42 -3.11 -58.97 -22.20
N ASP A 43 -3.96 -58.69 -23.20
CA ASP A 43 -4.83 -57.53 -23.41
C ASP A 43 -6.19 -57.62 -22.66
N GLU A 44 -7.07 -56.63 -22.90
CA GLU A 44 -8.54 -56.59 -22.68
C GLU A 44 -9.00 -56.16 -21.25
N ASP A 45 -9.93 -55.21 -21.00
CA ASP A 45 -10.94 -54.52 -21.82
C ASP A 45 -11.40 -53.20 -21.14
N GLU A 46 -11.86 -52.26 -21.97
CA GLU A 46 -12.59 -51.02 -21.62
C GLU A 46 -14.04 -51.30 -21.17
N GLU A 47 -14.58 -50.51 -20.23
CA GLU A 47 -16.03 -50.42 -20.01
C GLU A 47 -16.53 -48.99 -19.69
N PRO A 48 -17.83 -48.68 -19.98
CA PRO A 48 -18.23 -47.41 -20.58
C PRO A 48 -19.24 -46.57 -19.77
N VAL A 49 -19.52 -45.38 -20.33
CA VAL A 49 -20.48 -44.33 -19.91
C VAL A 49 -21.95 -44.78 -20.04
N PRO A 50 -22.89 -44.38 -19.15
CA PRO A 50 -24.31 -44.58 -19.40
C PRO A 50 -25.06 -43.30 -19.80
N GLU A 51 -25.83 -43.39 -20.89
CA GLU A 51 -26.91 -42.47 -21.25
C GLU A 51 -28.30 -43.04 -20.87
N ARG A 52 -29.10 -42.13 -20.32
CA ARG A 52 -30.56 -41.89 -20.44
C ARG A 52 -31.49 -43.00 -20.95
N GLY A 53 -32.49 -43.34 -20.12
CA GLY A 53 -33.76 -43.96 -20.52
C GLY A 53 -34.93 -43.50 -19.64
N GLU A 54 -36.03 -43.06 -20.27
CA GLU A 54 -37.38 -42.93 -19.67
C GLU A 54 -38.28 -44.10 -20.20
N PRO A 55 -39.57 -44.22 -19.84
CA PRO A 55 -40.08 -44.60 -18.52
C PRO A 55 -41.13 -45.74 -18.61
N ALA A 56 -41.25 -46.57 -17.56
CA ALA A 56 -42.40 -47.46 -17.28
C ALA A 56 -42.17 -48.05 -15.88
N SER A 57 -43.14 -48.36 -15.02
CA SER A 57 -44.59 -48.25 -14.99
C SER A 57 -45.02 -48.47 -13.53
N GLU A 58 -46.19 -47.97 -13.16
CA GLU A 58 -46.86 -48.01 -11.87
C GLU A 58 -46.74 -49.36 -11.10
N ALA A 59 -46.37 -49.28 -9.81
CA ALA A 59 -46.69 -50.28 -8.81
C ALA A 59 -47.01 -49.58 -7.48
N ALA A 60 -48.21 -49.86 -6.98
CA ALA A 60 -48.88 -49.21 -5.86
C ALA A 60 -48.15 -49.40 -4.53
N VAL A 61 -48.09 -48.32 -3.75
CA VAL A 61 -47.66 -48.31 -2.34
C VAL A 61 -48.87 -47.98 -1.48
N GLU A 62 -49.14 -48.83 -0.48
CA GLU A 62 -50.19 -48.69 0.52
C GLU A 62 -49.98 -47.44 1.43
N PRO A 63 -51.05 -46.84 1.98
CA PRO A 63 -50.94 -45.59 2.71
C PRO A 63 -50.53 -45.82 4.18
N SER A 64 -49.43 -45.19 4.60
CA SER A 64 -49.07 -45.04 6.02
C SER A 64 -49.78 -43.83 6.64
N GLU A 65 -50.31 -44.01 7.85
CA GLU A 65 -51.05 -43.02 8.65
C GLU A 65 -50.29 -41.70 8.89
N PRO A 66 -51.00 -40.56 9.05
CA PRO A 66 -50.38 -39.26 9.22
C PRO A 66 -49.85 -39.05 10.65
N GLN A 67 -48.56 -38.75 10.77
CA GLN A 67 -47.99 -38.21 12.00
C GLN A 67 -48.40 -36.74 12.16
N ALA A 68 -48.87 -36.41 13.36
CA ALA A 68 -49.35 -35.08 13.73
C ALA A 68 -48.24 -34.02 13.62
N GLU A 69 -48.45 -33.04 12.73
CA GLU A 69 -47.66 -31.80 12.68
C GLU A 69 -47.83 -30.99 13.96
N ALA A 70 -46.72 -30.43 14.44
CA ALA A 70 -46.69 -29.42 15.49
C ALA A 70 -47.57 -28.22 15.11
N PRO A 71 -48.22 -27.53 16.06
CA PRO A 71 -49.10 -26.41 15.75
C PRO A 71 -48.32 -25.31 15.04
N ALA A 72 -48.63 -25.09 13.76
CA ALA A 72 -48.12 -24.00 12.96
C ALA A 72 -48.44 -22.66 13.65
N GLU A 73 -47.41 -21.84 13.84
CA GLU A 73 -47.59 -20.45 14.27
C GLU A 73 -48.57 -19.74 13.32
N PRO A 74 -49.51 -18.94 13.84
CA PRO A 74 -50.51 -18.30 13.01
C PRO A 74 -49.83 -17.32 12.03
N LEU A 75 -49.92 -17.64 10.74
CA LEU A 75 -49.51 -16.74 9.65
C LEU A 75 -50.20 -15.37 9.82
N PRO A 76 -49.46 -14.25 9.75
CA PRO A 76 -50.02 -12.90 9.91
C PRO A 76 -50.98 -12.61 8.76
N LYS A 77 -52.18 -12.11 9.09
CA LYS A 77 -53.30 -12.03 8.15
C LYS A 77 -53.52 -10.63 7.58
N THR A 78 -52.78 -9.64 8.07
CA THR A 78 -52.96 -8.25 7.63
C THR A 78 -51.67 -7.63 7.06
N PRO A 79 -51.77 -6.77 6.02
CA PRO A 79 -50.63 -6.02 5.49
C PRO A 79 -49.94 -5.13 6.54
N ALA A 80 -50.68 -4.71 7.58
CA ALA A 80 -50.14 -3.95 8.70
C ALA A 80 -49.23 -4.80 9.59
N GLU A 81 -49.65 -6.02 9.97
CA GLU A 81 -48.80 -6.97 10.71
C GLU A 81 -47.59 -7.41 9.88
N LEU A 82 -47.74 -7.61 8.56
CA LEU A 82 -46.61 -7.88 7.67
C LEU A 82 -45.63 -6.70 7.60
N SER A 83 -46.14 -5.46 7.62
CA SER A 83 -45.30 -4.28 7.71
C SER A 83 -44.63 -4.20 9.07
N GLU A 84 -45.32 -4.43 10.19
CA GLU A 84 -44.74 -4.42 11.53
C GLU A 84 -43.69 -5.53 11.73
N ILE A 85 -43.90 -6.72 11.14
CA ILE A 85 -42.92 -7.81 11.10
C ILE A 85 -41.73 -7.44 10.21
N GLN A 86 -41.96 -6.81 9.05
CA GLN A 86 -40.89 -6.25 8.21
C GLN A 86 -40.10 -5.17 8.97
N TRP A 87 -40.78 -4.25 9.66
CA TRP A 87 -40.17 -3.20 10.47
C TRP A 87 -39.46 -3.77 11.72
N ALA A 88 -39.93 -4.86 12.32
CA ALA A 88 -39.28 -5.53 13.44
C ALA A 88 -38.05 -6.34 13.01
N HIS A 89 -38.12 -7.03 11.85
CA HIS A 89 -36.97 -7.69 11.23
C HIS A 89 -35.93 -6.65 10.78
N LEU A 90 -36.37 -5.53 10.17
CA LEU A 90 -35.51 -4.38 9.87
C LEU A 90 -35.05 -3.60 11.10
N ALA A 91 -35.73 -3.66 12.25
CA ALA A 91 -35.28 -3.01 13.48
C ALA A 91 -33.99 -3.62 14.03
N GLY A 92 -33.76 -4.92 13.79
CA GLY A 92 -32.46 -5.57 14.03
C GLY A 92 -31.35 -5.02 13.11
N TYR A 93 -31.71 -4.59 11.90
CA TYR A 93 -30.83 -4.00 10.89
C TYR A 93 -30.79 -2.47 10.89
N ALA A 94 -31.63 -1.81 11.70
CA ALA A 94 -31.89 -0.37 11.66
C ALA A 94 -30.68 0.51 12.01
N ASN A 95 -29.54 -0.10 12.32
CA ASN A 95 -28.28 0.60 12.57
C ASN A 95 -27.22 0.38 11.48
N MET A 96 -27.43 -0.52 10.51
CA MET A 96 -26.45 -0.71 9.43
C MET A 96 -26.55 0.42 8.40
N PRO A 97 -25.46 1.14 8.14
CA PRO A 97 -25.51 2.36 7.35
C PRO A 97 -25.35 2.05 5.86
N LEU A 98 -26.31 1.32 5.26
CA LEU A 98 -26.24 0.85 3.86
C LEU A 98 -27.33 1.45 2.95
N THR A 99 -28.11 2.42 3.43
CA THR A 99 -29.25 2.98 2.70
C THR A 99 -28.84 3.92 1.57
N GLN A 100 -27.78 4.71 1.75
CA GLN A 100 -27.25 5.62 0.74
C GLN A 100 -25.76 5.41 0.51
N SER A 101 -25.29 5.74 -0.69
CA SER A 101 -23.89 5.59 -1.09
C SER A 101 -23.30 6.87 -1.67
N ILE A 102 -22.06 7.17 -1.31
CA ILE A 102 -21.16 8.12 -1.99
C ILE A 102 -20.03 7.31 -2.63
N VAL A 103 -19.63 7.67 -3.85
CA VAL A 103 -18.52 7.00 -4.54
C VAL A 103 -17.39 8.00 -4.79
N LEU A 104 -16.19 7.68 -4.31
CA LEU A 104 -14.96 8.41 -4.59
C LEU A 104 -14.25 7.73 -5.76
N LYS A 105 -14.22 8.40 -6.92
CA LYS A 105 -13.63 7.90 -8.17
C LYS A 105 -12.38 8.69 -8.50
N ASP A 106 -11.23 8.23 -8.04
CA ASP A 106 -9.97 8.90 -8.35
C ASP A 106 -8.80 7.93 -8.58
N HIS A 107 -8.79 6.75 -7.96
CA HIS A 107 -7.77 5.73 -8.29
C HIS A 107 -8.07 5.08 -9.64
N THR A 108 -7.01 4.65 -10.34
CA THR A 108 -7.09 4.01 -11.66
C THR A 108 -7.01 2.48 -11.59
N LYS A 109 -6.38 1.95 -10.53
CA LYS A 109 -6.28 0.52 -10.21
C LYS A 109 -6.90 0.25 -8.85
N THR A 110 -6.84 -1.03 -8.49
CA THR A 110 -7.38 -1.63 -7.28
C THR A 110 -6.92 -0.91 -6.01
N VAL A 111 -7.89 -0.54 -5.16
CA VAL A 111 -7.62 0.09 -3.86
C VAL A 111 -7.42 -0.99 -2.82
N SER A 112 -6.16 -1.24 -2.49
CA SER A 112 -5.68 -2.27 -1.58
C SER A 112 -5.69 -1.87 -0.11
N ALA A 113 -5.61 -0.57 0.18
CA ALA A 113 -5.47 -0.06 1.53
C ALA A 113 -6.51 1.02 1.81
N LEU A 114 -7.14 0.93 2.97
CA LEU A 114 -8.08 1.91 3.49
C LEU A 114 -7.73 2.20 4.94
N GLY A 115 -7.69 3.47 5.30
CA GLY A 115 -7.59 3.92 6.68
C GLY A 115 -8.57 5.07 6.91
N ILE A 116 -9.23 5.08 8.07
CA ILE A 116 -10.10 6.17 8.52
C ILE A 116 -9.58 6.70 9.84
N ASP A 117 -9.55 8.03 9.95
CA ASP A 117 -9.20 8.72 11.18
C ASP A 117 -10.20 8.36 12.30
N PRO A 118 -9.78 8.07 13.54
CA PRO A 118 -10.69 7.84 14.66
C PRO A 118 -11.73 8.95 14.89
N SER A 119 -11.46 10.19 14.46
CA SER A 119 -12.44 11.28 14.50
C SER A 119 -13.46 11.24 13.34
N GLY A 120 -13.13 10.53 12.27
CA GLY A 120 -13.93 10.45 11.05
C GLY A 120 -13.82 11.67 10.12
N ALA A 121 -12.89 12.60 10.38
CA ALA A 121 -12.70 13.79 9.56
C ALA A 121 -11.89 13.50 8.27
N ARG A 122 -10.89 12.63 8.37
CA ARG A 122 -10.01 12.27 7.25
C ARG A 122 -10.11 10.79 6.89
N LEU A 123 -9.89 10.51 5.61
CA LEU A 123 -9.81 9.18 5.04
C LEU A 123 -8.55 9.08 4.17
N ALA A 124 -7.84 7.96 4.27
CA ALA A 124 -6.66 7.67 3.49
C ALA A 124 -6.91 6.41 2.66
N THR A 125 -6.55 6.47 1.39
CA THR A 125 -6.72 5.36 0.45
C THR A 125 -5.41 5.09 -0.26
N GLY A 126 -5.04 3.82 -0.36
CA GLY A 126 -3.84 3.37 -1.05
C GLY A 126 -4.22 2.39 -2.14
N SER A 127 -3.62 2.59 -3.32
CA SER A 127 -3.89 1.78 -4.50
C SER A 127 -2.64 1.07 -4.99
N HIS A 128 -2.86 0.08 -5.85
CA HIS A 128 -1.84 -0.51 -6.71
C HIS A 128 -1.32 0.47 -7.80
N ASP A 129 -1.88 1.67 -7.87
CA ASP A 129 -1.33 2.81 -8.61
C ASP A 129 -0.10 3.45 -7.95
N TYR A 130 0.38 2.89 -6.83
CA TYR A 130 1.46 3.43 -6.00
C TYR A 130 1.11 4.74 -5.28
N LEU A 131 -0.09 5.28 -5.50
CA LEU A 131 -0.53 6.53 -4.90
C LEU A 131 -1.27 6.30 -3.58
N VAL A 132 -0.94 7.13 -2.60
CA VAL A 132 -1.78 7.40 -1.43
C VAL A 132 -2.57 8.66 -1.70
N LYS A 133 -3.88 8.57 -1.57
CA LYS A 133 -4.82 9.68 -1.71
C LYS A 133 -5.47 9.95 -0.37
N LEU A 134 -5.33 11.18 0.08
CA LEU A 134 -5.91 11.71 1.31
C LEU A 134 -7.19 12.48 0.99
N TRP A 135 -8.19 12.26 1.82
CA TRP A 135 -9.52 12.83 1.72
C TRP A 135 -9.84 13.54 3.02
N ASP A 136 -10.30 14.78 2.93
CA ASP A 136 -10.78 15.56 4.06
C ASP A 136 -12.25 15.87 3.85
N PHE A 137 -13.13 15.23 4.62
CA PHE A 137 -14.58 15.44 4.47
C PHE A 137 -15.02 16.85 4.89
N GLY A 138 -14.25 17.50 5.76
CA GLY A 138 -14.49 18.88 6.19
C GLY A 138 -14.16 19.87 5.09
N GLY A 139 -13.05 19.68 4.36
CA GLY A 139 -12.62 20.53 3.25
C GLY A 139 -13.29 20.22 1.91
N MET A 140 -13.73 18.97 1.71
CA MET A 140 -14.27 18.48 0.45
C MET A 140 -15.65 19.09 0.15
N THR A 141 -15.92 19.24 -1.14
CA THR A 141 -17.21 19.69 -1.68
C THR A 141 -17.91 18.54 -2.40
N THR A 142 -19.11 18.76 -2.94
CA THR A 142 -19.86 17.77 -3.73
C THR A 142 -19.07 17.24 -4.95
N SER A 143 -17.99 17.91 -5.36
CA SER A 143 -17.10 17.42 -6.43
C SER A 143 -16.23 16.23 -6.02
N LEU A 144 -16.20 15.88 -4.72
CA LEU A 144 -15.51 14.70 -4.18
C LEU A 144 -14.08 14.55 -4.70
N ARG A 145 -13.30 15.63 -4.68
CA ARG A 145 -11.89 15.62 -5.08
C ARG A 145 -10.98 15.32 -3.89
N THR A 146 -9.88 14.64 -4.16
CA THR A 146 -8.83 14.41 -3.17
C THR A 146 -8.27 15.70 -2.62
N PHE A 147 -7.93 15.69 -1.34
CA PHE A 147 -7.21 16.78 -0.69
C PHE A 147 -5.74 16.81 -1.14
N LYS A 148 -5.07 15.65 -1.11
CA LYS A 148 -3.67 15.50 -1.49
C LYS A 148 -3.42 14.09 -2.02
N SER A 149 -2.62 13.98 -3.07
CA SER A 149 -2.13 12.71 -3.60
C SER A 149 -0.61 12.72 -3.62
N PHE A 150 0.02 11.64 -3.19
CA PHE A 150 1.48 11.49 -3.28
C PHE A 150 1.86 10.01 -3.35
N GLU A 151 3.07 9.75 -3.85
CA GLU A 151 3.67 8.42 -3.89
C GLU A 151 4.60 8.25 -2.68
N PRO A 152 4.30 7.35 -1.73
CA PRO A 152 5.13 7.17 -0.53
C PRO A 152 6.44 6.41 -0.82
N ALA A 153 6.40 5.44 -1.73
CA ALA A 153 7.53 4.59 -2.07
C ALA A 153 7.51 4.34 -3.58
N GLU A 154 8.59 4.70 -4.26
CA GLU A 154 8.68 4.59 -5.72
C GLU A 154 8.46 3.14 -6.18
N ASN A 155 7.45 2.94 -7.03
CA ASN A 155 7.10 1.66 -7.66
C ASN A 155 6.64 0.53 -6.71
N TYR A 156 6.32 0.83 -5.45
CA TYR A 156 5.78 -0.19 -4.52
C TYR A 156 4.29 0.07 -4.25
N PRO A 157 3.41 -0.91 -4.48
CA PRO A 157 1.99 -0.75 -4.21
C PRO A 157 1.76 -0.55 -2.71
N VAL A 158 0.78 0.28 -2.38
CA VAL A 158 0.39 0.51 -0.99
C VAL A 158 -0.38 -0.71 -0.51
N VAL A 159 0.02 -1.30 0.60
CA VAL A 159 -0.53 -2.56 1.11
C VAL A 159 -1.51 -2.31 2.26
N GLN A 160 -1.14 -1.42 3.19
CA GLN A 160 -1.97 -1.11 4.34
C GLN A 160 -1.75 0.34 4.81
N LEU A 161 -2.84 0.95 5.26
CA LEU A 161 -2.87 2.29 5.83
C LEU A 161 -3.57 2.20 7.18
N ALA A 162 -2.99 2.83 8.20
CA ALA A 162 -3.59 2.86 9.52
C ALA A 162 -3.37 4.23 10.17
N PHE A 163 -4.45 4.86 10.60
CA PHE A 163 -4.36 6.06 11.43
C PHE A 163 -4.06 5.68 12.88
N SER A 164 -3.26 6.49 13.55
CA SER A 164 -3.02 6.29 14.98
C SER A 164 -4.28 6.62 15.79
N PRO A 165 -4.53 5.92 16.92
CA PRO A 165 -5.72 6.12 17.74
C PRO A 165 -5.92 7.53 18.32
N TYR A 166 -4.85 8.22 18.73
CA TYR A 166 -4.93 9.50 19.48
C TYR A 166 -4.16 10.66 18.84
N SER A 167 -2.99 10.38 18.27
CA SER A 167 -2.06 11.29 17.60
C SER A 167 -2.48 11.49 16.15
N LYS A 168 -1.93 12.52 15.49
CA LYS A 168 -2.27 12.83 14.10
C LYS A 168 -1.29 12.21 13.12
N ASN A 169 -1.04 10.91 13.28
CA ASN A 169 -0.08 10.17 12.46
C ASN A 169 -0.81 9.13 11.60
N LEU A 170 -0.26 8.89 10.42
CA LEU A 170 -0.72 7.91 9.44
C LEU A 170 0.44 6.95 9.17
N LEU A 171 0.27 5.68 9.52
CA LEU A 171 1.18 4.63 9.12
C LEU A 171 0.86 4.25 7.67
N CYS A 172 1.86 4.34 6.81
CA CYS A 172 1.78 3.96 5.41
C CYS A 172 2.73 2.80 5.14
N LEU A 173 2.16 1.65 4.81
CA LEU A 173 2.88 0.45 4.47
C LEU A 173 2.69 0.16 2.99
N CYS A 174 3.81 0.11 2.27
CA CYS A 174 3.85 -0.39 0.90
C CYS A 174 4.46 -1.79 0.90
N ALA A 175 4.40 -2.49 -0.24
CA ALA A 175 5.10 -3.76 -0.45
C ALA A 175 6.65 -3.59 -0.53
N SER A 176 7.19 -2.64 0.23
CA SER A 176 8.59 -2.35 0.41
C SER A 176 9.07 -2.87 1.76
N THR A 177 10.37 -2.85 1.99
CA THR A 177 11.00 -3.28 3.25
C THR A 177 10.91 -2.24 4.38
N GLN A 178 10.50 -1.02 4.07
CA GLN A 178 10.54 0.10 5.01
C GLN A 178 9.14 0.61 5.28
N ALA A 179 8.79 0.70 6.56
CA ALA A 179 7.60 1.40 7.00
C ALA A 179 7.82 2.92 6.92
N ARG A 180 6.76 3.67 6.59
CA ARG A 180 6.77 5.13 6.61
C ARG A 180 5.61 5.65 7.44
N VAL A 181 5.85 6.74 8.14
CA VAL A 181 4.82 7.43 8.94
C VAL A 181 4.69 8.85 8.41
N TYR A 182 3.45 9.23 8.13
CA TYR A 182 3.08 10.53 7.61
C TYR A 182 2.25 11.30 8.62
N ASP A 183 2.30 12.62 8.54
CA ASP A 183 1.28 13.48 9.14
C ASP A 183 -0.05 13.31 8.40
N TYR A 184 -1.13 13.74 9.04
CA TYR A 184 -2.44 13.83 8.39
C TYR A 184 -2.41 14.67 7.12
N ASP A 185 -1.52 15.66 7.02
CA ASP A 185 -1.34 16.52 5.83
C ASP A 185 -0.45 15.88 4.74
N GLY A 186 -0.01 14.64 4.95
CA GLY A 186 0.84 13.88 4.02
C GLY A 186 2.28 14.37 3.97
N HIS A 187 2.83 14.87 5.08
CA HIS A 187 4.26 15.12 5.23
C HIS A 187 4.91 13.89 5.85
N GLU A 188 6.07 13.48 5.36
CA GLU A 188 6.79 12.33 5.92
C GLU A 188 7.44 12.72 7.26
N ILE A 189 7.08 12.02 8.33
CA ILE A 189 7.62 12.23 9.69
C ILE A 189 8.82 11.30 9.92
N ALA A 190 8.65 10.03 9.57
CA ALA A 190 9.61 8.98 9.90
C ALA A 190 9.69 7.91 8.81
N LEU A 191 10.93 7.52 8.50
CA LEU A 191 11.28 6.39 7.65
C LEU A 191 12.08 5.37 8.47
N TYR A 192 11.59 4.14 8.53
CA TYR A 192 12.23 3.08 9.30
C TYR A 192 13.35 2.40 8.51
N LYS A 193 14.42 2.02 9.21
CA LYS A 193 15.61 1.45 8.58
C LYS A 193 15.33 0.10 7.91
N LYS A 194 15.88 -0.11 6.72
CA LYS A 194 15.89 -1.41 6.03
C LYS A 194 16.78 -2.44 6.78
N GLY A 195 16.39 -3.71 6.75
CA GLY A 195 17.18 -4.82 7.27
C GLY A 195 18.34 -5.21 6.36
N ASP A 196 19.38 -5.80 6.94
CA ASP A 196 20.44 -6.45 6.17
C ASP A 196 19.94 -7.80 5.62
N VAL A 197 19.95 -7.94 4.30
CA VAL A 197 19.43 -9.09 3.56
C VAL A 197 20.30 -10.34 3.77
N PHE A 198 21.58 -10.16 4.11
CA PHE A 198 22.53 -11.28 4.19
C PHE A 198 22.53 -11.99 5.55
N MET A 199 21.81 -11.43 6.55
CA MET A 199 21.72 -12.02 7.87
C MET A 199 20.76 -13.21 7.88
N ARG A 200 21.25 -14.37 8.35
CA ARG A 200 20.41 -15.60 8.45
C ARG A 200 19.42 -15.55 9.60
N ASP A 201 19.85 -15.02 10.76
CA ASP A 201 18.98 -14.82 11.90
C ASP A 201 18.31 -13.45 11.83
N MET A 202 16.98 -13.47 11.82
CA MET A 202 16.16 -12.28 11.67
C MET A 202 16.22 -11.38 12.91
N ARG A 203 16.51 -11.94 14.09
CA ARG A 203 16.58 -11.20 15.36
C ARG A 203 17.67 -10.13 15.36
N HIS A 204 18.75 -10.36 14.60
CA HIS A 204 19.90 -9.47 14.54
C HIS A 204 19.80 -8.41 13.43
N THR A 205 18.72 -8.40 12.66
CA THR A 205 18.53 -7.42 11.58
C THR A 205 17.86 -6.16 12.12
N THR A 206 18.21 -4.98 11.61
CA THR A 206 17.66 -3.69 12.09
C THR A 206 16.31 -3.30 11.47
N GLY A 207 15.79 -4.09 10.53
CA GLY A 207 14.50 -3.87 9.90
C GLY A 207 14.12 -5.00 8.97
N HIS A 208 12.98 -4.88 8.28
CA HIS A 208 12.51 -5.94 7.40
C HIS A 208 13.47 -6.15 6.24
N ILE A 209 13.62 -7.42 5.85
CA ILE A 209 14.48 -7.84 4.74
C ILE A 209 13.69 -7.92 3.44
N SER A 210 12.41 -8.28 3.54
CA SER A 210 11.48 -8.40 2.43
C SER A 210 10.30 -7.43 2.58
N ASP A 211 9.39 -7.50 1.61
CA ASP A 211 8.09 -6.84 1.58
C ASP A 211 7.28 -7.01 2.88
N ILE A 212 6.67 -5.90 3.29
CA ILE A 212 5.71 -5.81 4.39
C ILE A 212 4.32 -6.17 3.85
N THR A 213 3.64 -7.10 4.53
CA THR A 213 2.33 -7.63 4.14
C THR A 213 1.19 -6.99 4.92
N CYS A 214 1.43 -6.63 6.18
CA CYS A 214 0.43 -5.98 7.02
C CYS A 214 1.09 -5.19 8.16
N GLY A 215 0.29 -4.37 8.84
CA GLY A 215 0.71 -3.69 10.06
C GLY A 215 -0.34 -2.72 10.57
N GLY A 216 -0.14 -2.24 11.79
CA GLY A 216 -1.09 -1.39 12.46
C GLY A 216 -0.53 -0.79 13.74
N TRP A 217 -1.26 0.15 14.31
CA TRP A 217 -0.88 0.78 15.57
C TRP A 217 -1.19 -0.12 16.75
N HIS A 218 -0.45 0.09 17.83
CA HIS A 218 -0.81 -0.45 19.11
C HIS A 218 -2.10 0.26 19.60
N PRO A 219 -3.11 -0.47 20.14
CA PRO A 219 -4.44 0.08 20.38
C PRO A 219 -4.50 1.12 21.51
N VAL A 220 -3.52 1.12 22.40
CA VAL A 220 -3.47 2.01 23.59
C VAL A 220 -2.34 3.03 23.51
N ASP A 221 -1.27 2.71 22.80
CA ASP A 221 -0.04 3.52 22.78
C ASP A 221 0.25 3.90 21.34
N ASP A 222 0.30 5.20 21.11
CA ASP A 222 0.44 5.80 19.79
C ASP A 222 1.89 5.94 19.34
N GLN A 223 2.85 5.65 20.21
CA GLN A 223 4.26 5.62 19.82
C GLN A 223 4.65 4.27 19.23
N VAL A 224 3.88 3.22 19.51
CA VAL A 224 4.21 1.85 19.10
C VAL A 224 3.30 1.41 17.96
N PHE A 225 3.91 0.81 16.93
CA PHE A 225 3.18 0.11 15.88
C PHE A 225 3.89 -1.19 15.54
N TYR A 226 3.17 -2.10 14.89
CA TYR A 226 3.71 -3.35 14.42
C TYR A 226 3.69 -3.42 12.89
N THR A 227 4.63 -4.15 12.35
CA THR A 227 4.64 -4.55 10.94
C THR A 227 4.95 -6.03 10.85
N ALA A 228 4.34 -6.70 9.88
CA ALA A 228 4.68 -8.07 9.53
C ALA A 228 5.00 -8.17 8.04
N GLY A 229 5.85 -9.12 7.69
CA GLY A 229 6.32 -9.25 6.32
C GLY A 229 6.50 -10.69 5.86
N SER A 230 6.83 -10.81 4.58
CA SER A 230 7.20 -12.08 3.95
C SER A 230 8.51 -12.66 4.50
N ASP A 231 9.27 -11.90 5.30
CA ASP A 231 10.51 -12.31 5.95
C ASP A 231 10.26 -13.19 7.19
N SER A 232 9.02 -13.64 7.40
CA SER A 232 8.55 -14.44 8.54
C SER A 232 8.66 -13.75 9.90
N THR A 233 8.73 -12.41 9.91
CA THR A 233 8.80 -11.65 11.15
C THR A 233 7.61 -10.75 11.38
N VAL A 234 7.23 -10.62 12.65
CA VAL A 234 6.43 -9.51 13.16
C VAL A 234 7.36 -8.65 14.00
N ARG A 235 7.46 -7.37 13.68
CA ARG A 235 8.34 -6.41 14.35
C ARG A 235 7.52 -5.34 15.00
N LEU A 236 7.89 -4.97 16.22
CA LEU A 236 7.37 -3.78 16.89
C LEU A 236 8.36 -2.65 16.73
N TRP A 237 7.84 -1.47 16.44
CA TRP A 237 8.59 -0.26 16.21
C TRP A 237 8.11 0.81 17.18
N ASP A 238 9.03 1.68 17.55
CA ASP A 238 8.74 2.87 18.36
C ASP A 238 9.04 4.11 17.51
N MET A 239 8.11 5.06 17.52
CA MET A 239 8.18 6.33 16.80
C MET A 239 9.45 7.12 17.10
N HIS A 240 9.91 7.05 18.35
CA HIS A 240 11.11 7.75 18.78
C HIS A 240 12.40 7.07 18.31
N HIS A 241 12.35 5.77 17.97
CA HIS A 241 13.50 4.95 17.63
C HIS A 241 13.44 4.42 16.18
N GLN A 242 13.70 5.29 15.22
CA GLN A 242 13.58 4.97 13.78
C GLN A 242 14.69 4.03 13.23
N ARG A 243 15.82 3.92 13.94
CA ARG A 243 17.01 3.18 13.46
C ARG A 243 16.93 1.67 13.67
N SER A 244 16.06 1.21 14.55
CA SER A 244 15.95 -0.19 14.95
C SER A 244 14.56 -0.48 15.49
N GLN A 245 14.06 -1.68 15.24
CA GLN A 245 12.85 -2.17 15.90
C GLN A 245 13.09 -2.41 17.41
N THR A 246 12.04 -2.30 18.21
CA THR A 246 12.09 -2.55 19.65
C THR A 246 12.08 -4.05 19.96
N THR A 247 11.23 -4.81 19.27
CA THR A 247 11.12 -6.25 19.43
C THR A 247 10.94 -6.97 18.09
N VAL A 248 11.45 -8.20 18.01
CA VAL A 248 11.33 -9.07 16.83
C VAL A 248 10.72 -10.39 17.25
N ILE A 249 9.61 -10.74 16.61
CA ILE A 249 8.95 -12.03 16.72
C ILE A 249 9.23 -12.78 15.41
N VAL A 250 9.83 -13.97 15.50
CA VAL A 250 10.10 -14.81 14.33
C VAL A 250 9.08 -15.94 14.31
N VAL A 251 8.26 -15.98 13.26
CA VAL A 251 7.22 -16.97 13.05
C VAL A 251 7.82 -18.19 12.38
N ARG A 252 7.69 -19.35 13.02
CA ARG A 252 8.25 -20.62 12.52
C ARG A 252 7.14 -21.66 12.44
N SER A 253 7.06 -22.33 11.30
CA SER A 253 6.22 -23.50 11.14
C SER A 253 6.70 -24.65 12.02
N LYS A 254 5.75 -25.42 12.55
CA LYS A 254 6.06 -26.64 13.30
C LYS A 254 6.32 -27.82 12.37
N GLU A 255 5.59 -27.93 11.26
CA GLU A 255 5.69 -29.09 10.35
C GLU A 255 7.05 -29.22 9.69
N ARG A 256 7.69 -28.08 9.39
CA ARG A 256 8.98 -28.07 8.67
C ARG A 256 10.13 -27.51 9.49
N GLY A 257 9.87 -26.91 10.65
CA GLY A 257 10.83 -26.05 11.35
C GLY A 257 11.25 -24.81 10.52
N THR A 258 10.65 -24.62 9.34
CA THR A 258 10.98 -23.56 8.39
C THR A 258 10.24 -22.28 8.68
N LYS A 259 10.77 -21.18 8.14
CA LYS A 259 10.16 -19.85 8.15
C LYS A 259 8.93 -19.81 7.25
N THR A 260 7.89 -19.12 7.69
CA THR A 260 6.61 -18.97 6.97
C THR A 260 6.30 -17.50 6.79
N LYS A 261 5.83 -17.09 5.60
CA LYS A 261 5.42 -15.69 5.39
C LYS A 261 4.25 -15.36 6.31
N VAL A 262 4.25 -14.18 6.91
CA VAL A 262 3.12 -13.71 7.71
C VAL A 262 2.15 -13.00 6.77
N THR A 263 0.91 -13.46 6.72
CA THR A 263 -0.11 -12.91 5.80
C THR A 263 -0.91 -11.80 6.47
N ALA A 264 -1.33 -12.00 7.72
CA ALA A 264 -2.05 -11.03 8.52
C ALA A 264 -1.54 -11.06 9.97
N ALA A 265 -1.61 -9.92 10.64
CA ALA A 265 -1.30 -9.79 12.05
C ALA A 265 -2.18 -8.71 12.67
N THR A 266 -2.48 -8.84 13.96
CA THR A 266 -3.26 -7.85 14.71
C THR A 266 -2.94 -7.89 16.20
N PHE A 267 -3.13 -6.75 16.86
CA PHE A 267 -3.15 -6.68 18.32
C PHE A 267 -4.54 -7.06 18.84
N ALA A 268 -4.58 -7.75 19.97
CA ALA A 268 -5.80 -7.77 20.78
C ALA A 268 -6.10 -6.33 21.29
N PRO A 269 -7.37 -5.92 21.44
CA PRO A 269 -7.73 -4.57 21.89
C PRO A 269 -7.17 -4.20 23.27
N ASP A 270 -6.85 -5.20 24.09
CA ASP A 270 -6.23 -5.02 25.41
C ASP A 270 -4.70 -4.90 25.36
N ALA A 271 -4.09 -4.97 24.16
CA ALA A 271 -2.66 -4.96 23.91
C ALA A 271 -1.84 -6.08 24.61
N LYS A 272 -2.50 -7.09 25.19
CA LYS A 272 -1.81 -8.18 25.90
C LYS A 272 -1.37 -9.30 24.98
N SER A 273 -1.98 -9.41 23.81
CA SER A 273 -1.70 -10.47 22.85
C SER A 273 -1.46 -9.91 21.46
N ILE A 274 -0.49 -10.48 20.76
CA ILE A 274 -0.27 -10.31 19.32
C ILE A 274 -0.72 -11.59 18.63
N LEU A 275 -1.55 -11.45 17.61
CA LEU A 275 -2.05 -12.52 16.77
C LEU A 275 -1.41 -12.40 15.39
N ALA A 276 -0.97 -13.51 14.80
CA ALA A 276 -0.54 -13.52 13.41
C ALA A 276 -0.94 -14.83 12.73
N SER A 277 -1.17 -14.76 11.42
CA SER A 277 -1.40 -15.91 10.56
C SER A 277 -0.20 -16.14 9.65
N GLY A 278 0.21 -17.38 9.53
CA GLY A 278 1.19 -17.80 8.54
C GLY A 278 0.53 -18.17 7.22
N GLN A 279 1.30 -18.13 6.13
CA GLN A 279 0.90 -18.70 4.84
C GLN A 279 0.63 -20.22 4.93
N ASP A 280 1.20 -20.89 5.92
CA ASP A 280 0.96 -22.31 6.21
C ASP A 280 -0.48 -22.61 6.68
N GLY A 281 -1.35 -21.60 6.83
CA GLY A 281 -2.73 -21.78 7.32
C GLY A 281 -2.82 -21.82 8.85
N THR A 282 -1.71 -21.61 9.55
CA THR A 282 -1.63 -21.67 11.01
C THR A 282 -1.87 -20.29 11.66
N LEU A 283 -2.56 -20.26 12.80
CA LEU A 283 -2.68 -19.08 13.66
C LEU A 283 -1.70 -19.17 14.83
N TYR A 284 -1.00 -18.08 15.09
CA TYR A 284 -0.05 -17.94 16.18
C TYR A 284 -0.48 -16.80 17.12
N VAL A 285 -0.34 -17.03 18.41
CA VAL A 285 -0.61 -16.04 19.45
C VAL A 285 0.62 -15.89 20.32
N TRP A 286 1.01 -14.66 20.61
CA TRP A 286 2.07 -14.32 21.55
C TRP A 286 1.52 -13.41 22.64
N SER A 287 1.91 -13.69 23.89
CA SER A 287 1.66 -12.77 25.01
C SER A 287 2.72 -11.66 24.99
N THR A 288 2.31 -10.39 25.01
CA THR A 288 3.24 -9.24 25.02
C THR A 288 4.05 -9.15 26.31
N THR A 289 3.52 -9.66 27.42
CA THR A 289 4.20 -9.76 28.73
C THR A 289 5.12 -10.97 28.85
N GLY A 290 5.01 -11.92 27.92
CA GLY A 290 5.69 -13.21 27.99
C GLY A 290 6.96 -13.29 27.15
N ASN A 291 7.50 -14.49 27.03
CA ASN A 291 8.62 -14.75 26.14
C ASN A 291 8.14 -14.79 24.68
N LEU A 292 8.45 -13.73 23.92
CA LEU A 292 8.13 -13.60 22.50
C LEU A 292 8.89 -14.59 21.59
N ALA A 293 9.83 -15.37 22.12
CA ALA A 293 10.56 -16.38 21.35
C ALA A 293 9.70 -17.56 20.89
N ARG A 294 8.62 -17.86 21.63
CA ARG A 294 7.67 -18.94 21.30
C ARG A 294 6.24 -18.41 21.40
N PRO A 295 5.35 -18.86 20.52
CA PRO A 295 3.93 -18.55 20.66
C PRO A 295 3.39 -19.17 21.96
N SER A 296 2.48 -18.46 22.64
CA SER A 296 1.73 -18.99 23.77
C SER A 296 0.71 -20.03 23.31
N HIS A 297 0.06 -19.79 22.18
CA HIS A 297 -0.89 -20.71 21.55
C HIS A 297 -0.68 -20.76 20.04
N THR A 298 -0.90 -21.94 19.46
CA THR A 298 -0.86 -22.17 18.01
C THR A 298 -2.00 -23.07 17.57
N VAL A 299 -2.68 -22.70 16.50
CA VAL A 299 -3.70 -23.51 15.84
C VAL A 299 -3.18 -23.88 14.46
N HIS A 300 -2.85 -25.15 14.24
CA HIS A 300 -2.19 -25.59 13.01
C HIS A 300 -3.16 -25.68 11.82
N GLU A 301 -4.36 -26.21 12.04
CA GLU A 301 -5.36 -26.39 10.97
C GLU A 301 -6.40 -25.26 11.02
N ALA A 302 -5.94 -24.01 11.22
CA ALA A 302 -6.86 -22.89 11.25
C ALA A 302 -7.44 -22.62 9.86
N HIS A 303 -6.64 -22.73 8.81
CA HIS A 303 -7.05 -22.66 7.40
C HIS A 303 -6.34 -23.76 6.60
N ALA A 304 -6.79 -23.98 5.36
CA ALA A 304 -6.16 -24.98 4.48
C ALA A 304 -4.65 -24.73 4.31
N PRO A 305 -3.82 -25.78 4.20
CA PRO A 305 -2.38 -25.62 4.08
C PRO A 305 -2.01 -24.83 2.82
N GLY A 306 -1.19 -23.79 2.97
CA GLY A 306 -0.83 -22.86 1.89
C GLY A 306 -1.80 -21.69 1.69
N CYS A 307 -2.98 -21.74 2.31
CA CYS A 307 -3.98 -20.69 2.33
C CYS A 307 -3.96 -19.98 3.69
N GLY A 308 -3.07 -19.00 3.86
CA GLY A 308 -3.03 -18.17 5.06
C GLY A 308 -4.29 -17.31 5.23
N ALA A 309 -4.51 -16.80 6.44
CA ALA A 309 -5.58 -15.83 6.67
C ALA A 309 -5.22 -14.49 6.02
N THR A 310 -6.11 -13.91 5.23
CA THR A 310 -5.94 -12.60 4.59
C THR A 310 -6.16 -11.45 5.57
N SER A 311 -7.03 -11.65 6.57
CA SER A 311 -7.33 -10.65 7.59
C SER A 311 -7.70 -11.30 8.92
N LEU A 312 -7.32 -10.63 10.00
CA LEU A 312 -7.59 -11.02 11.38
C LEU A 312 -8.18 -9.84 12.13
N THR A 313 -9.33 -10.05 12.76
CA THR A 313 -9.98 -9.02 13.58
C THR A 313 -10.41 -9.59 14.92
N VAL A 314 -10.26 -8.80 15.96
CA VAL A 314 -10.64 -9.16 17.33
C VAL A 314 -11.83 -8.31 17.72
N SER A 315 -12.82 -8.93 18.36
CA SER A 315 -13.98 -8.24 18.92
C SER A 315 -13.53 -7.17 19.92
N ALA A 316 -14.24 -6.05 20.01
CA ALA A 316 -13.93 -4.96 20.95
C ALA A 316 -13.82 -5.44 22.42
N CYS A 317 -14.53 -6.51 22.79
CA CYS A 317 -14.43 -7.12 24.12
C CYS A 317 -13.18 -7.99 24.35
N GLY A 318 -12.39 -8.25 23.31
CA GLY A 318 -11.18 -9.08 23.38
C GLY A 318 -11.43 -10.58 23.56
N THR A 319 -12.66 -11.06 23.35
CA THR A 319 -13.03 -12.47 23.58
C THR A 319 -13.08 -13.30 22.30
N LYS A 320 -13.61 -12.73 21.21
CA LYS A 320 -13.76 -13.42 19.93
C LYS A 320 -12.73 -12.93 18.92
N LEU A 321 -12.19 -13.84 18.13
CA LEU A 321 -11.33 -13.57 16.97
C LEU A 321 -12.04 -14.09 15.72
N ALA A 322 -12.10 -13.27 14.67
CA ALA A 322 -12.53 -13.72 13.35
C ALA A 322 -11.33 -13.76 12.40
N SER A 323 -11.22 -14.84 11.64
CA SER A 323 -10.20 -15.02 10.60
C SER A 323 -10.84 -15.19 9.23
N ARG A 324 -10.37 -14.41 8.26
CA ARG A 324 -10.69 -14.56 6.84
C ARG A 324 -9.61 -15.39 6.19
N GLY A 325 -9.97 -16.52 5.60
CA GLY A 325 -9.02 -17.38 4.91
C GLY A 325 -8.92 -17.07 3.42
N ALA A 326 -7.74 -17.36 2.84
CA ALA A 326 -7.60 -17.47 1.40
C ALA A 326 -8.28 -18.74 0.83
N ASP A 327 -8.76 -19.64 1.71
CA ASP A 327 -9.53 -20.85 1.40
C ASP A 327 -11.04 -20.58 1.27
N ASP A 328 -11.45 -19.33 1.05
CA ASP A 328 -12.85 -18.88 0.96
C ASP A 328 -13.68 -19.10 2.23
N THR A 329 -13.04 -19.34 3.38
CA THR A 329 -13.74 -19.51 4.66
C THR A 329 -13.66 -18.27 5.55
N VAL A 330 -14.67 -18.10 6.42
CA VAL A 330 -14.63 -17.22 7.58
C VAL A 330 -14.80 -18.08 8.81
N LYS A 331 -13.85 -17.98 9.76
CA LYS A 331 -13.86 -18.76 10.99
C LYS A 331 -13.90 -17.86 12.20
N LEU A 332 -14.73 -18.22 13.18
CA LEU A 332 -14.85 -17.54 14.46
C LEU A 332 -14.19 -18.37 15.54
N TRP A 333 -13.42 -17.74 16.41
CA TRP A 333 -12.63 -18.38 17.46
C TRP A 333 -12.88 -17.71 18.80
N ASP A 334 -12.81 -18.48 19.88
CA ASP A 334 -12.70 -17.95 21.25
C ASP A 334 -11.22 -17.79 21.61
N LEU A 335 -10.79 -16.57 21.93
CA LEU A 335 -9.41 -16.29 22.34
C LEU A 335 -9.05 -16.95 23.68
N ARG A 336 -10.04 -17.24 24.53
CA ARG A 336 -9.83 -17.96 25.80
C ARG A 336 -9.56 -19.45 25.58
N GLN A 337 -10.07 -20.00 24.48
CA GLN A 337 -9.95 -21.41 24.13
C GLN A 337 -9.67 -21.57 22.62
N LEU A 338 -8.45 -21.25 22.23
CA LEU A 338 -7.97 -21.35 20.84
C LEU A 338 -7.57 -22.78 20.48
N ARG A 339 -8.54 -23.69 20.41
CA ARG A 339 -8.29 -25.07 19.95
C ARG A 339 -9.10 -25.45 18.72
N THR A 340 -10.39 -25.10 18.72
CA THR A 340 -11.32 -25.36 17.62
C THR A 340 -12.07 -24.08 17.28
N PRO A 341 -12.43 -23.87 16.01
CA PRO A 341 -13.30 -22.76 15.67
C PRO A 341 -14.68 -22.97 16.31
N LEU A 342 -15.28 -21.90 16.80
CA LEU A 342 -16.67 -21.90 17.29
C LEU A 342 -17.63 -22.17 16.14
N HIS A 343 -17.45 -21.41 15.05
CA HIS A 343 -18.26 -21.51 13.84
C HIS A 343 -17.35 -21.35 12.62
N VAL A 344 -17.73 -22.05 11.55
CA VAL A 344 -17.08 -21.99 10.25
C VAL A 344 -18.14 -21.67 9.22
N ARG A 345 -17.87 -20.68 8.37
CA ARG A 345 -18.69 -20.36 7.21
C ARG A 345 -17.86 -20.55 5.96
N ASP A 346 -18.30 -21.50 5.15
CA ASP A 346 -17.76 -21.76 3.82
C ASP A 346 -18.50 -20.92 2.76
N ASP A 347 -18.11 -21.05 1.49
CA ASP A 347 -18.72 -20.38 0.34
C ASP A 347 -18.66 -18.85 0.35
N MET A 348 -17.52 -18.30 0.77
CA MET A 348 -17.29 -16.86 0.75
C MET A 348 -16.12 -16.56 -0.18
N PRO A 349 -16.35 -16.31 -1.49
CA PRO A 349 -15.29 -16.13 -2.47
C PRO A 349 -14.32 -15.01 -2.09
N ASN A 350 -13.04 -15.33 -2.14
CA ASN A 350 -11.98 -14.42 -1.76
C ASN A 350 -11.51 -13.57 -2.95
N GLY A 351 -11.51 -12.25 -2.77
CA GLY A 351 -11.18 -11.25 -3.80
C GLY A 351 -9.68 -11.01 -3.97
N GLY A 352 -8.83 -11.57 -3.12
CA GLY A 352 -7.38 -11.38 -3.17
C GLY A 352 -6.74 -11.50 -1.78
N ASP A 353 -5.46 -11.16 -1.69
CA ASP A 353 -4.67 -11.32 -0.46
C ASP A 353 -5.06 -10.32 0.65
N HIS A 354 -5.89 -9.33 0.33
CA HIS A 354 -6.25 -8.20 1.20
C HIS A 354 -7.74 -8.10 1.48
N THR A 355 -8.47 -9.21 1.39
CA THR A 355 -9.87 -9.22 1.81
C THR A 355 -10.02 -9.13 3.31
N ASP A 356 -10.84 -8.17 3.74
CA ASP A 356 -11.04 -7.93 5.16
C ASP A 356 -12.24 -8.66 5.76
N VAL A 357 -12.11 -8.89 7.06
CA VAL A 357 -13.21 -9.17 7.98
C VAL A 357 -13.12 -8.17 9.13
N LEU A 358 -14.26 -7.61 9.51
CA LEU A 358 -14.35 -6.61 10.57
C LEU A 358 -15.52 -6.92 11.50
N PHE A 359 -15.34 -6.76 12.80
CA PHE A 359 -16.46 -6.69 13.72
C PHE A 359 -17.19 -5.34 13.60
N SER A 360 -18.52 -5.41 13.65
CA SER A 360 -19.34 -4.24 13.93
C SER A 360 -18.89 -3.56 15.23
N PRO A 361 -19.07 -2.23 15.37
CA PRO A 361 -18.78 -1.50 16.60
C PRO A 361 -19.42 -2.10 17.85
N ASN A 362 -20.60 -2.70 17.70
CA ASN A 362 -21.35 -3.36 18.77
C ASN A 362 -20.94 -4.82 19.00
N GLY A 363 -20.08 -5.39 18.16
CA GLY A 363 -19.59 -6.77 18.22
C GLY A 363 -20.62 -7.85 17.86
N ARG A 364 -21.83 -7.46 17.43
CA ARG A 364 -22.93 -8.39 17.10
C ARG A 364 -22.85 -8.97 15.70
N GLN A 365 -22.34 -8.18 14.76
CA GLN A 365 -22.17 -8.57 13.36
C GLN A 365 -20.69 -8.58 13.00
N LEU A 366 -20.38 -9.38 12.00
CA LEU A 366 -19.14 -9.42 11.25
C LEU A 366 -19.42 -8.96 9.82
N LEU A 367 -18.51 -8.20 9.25
CA LEU A 367 -18.67 -7.63 7.92
C LEU A 367 -17.47 -8.04 7.08
N THR A 368 -17.72 -8.57 5.89
CA THR A 368 -16.67 -9.05 4.99
C THR A 368 -16.98 -8.74 3.54
N GLY A 369 -15.93 -8.53 2.75
CA GLY A 369 -16.02 -8.36 1.31
C GLY A 369 -15.96 -9.72 0.60
N THR A 370 -16.77 -9.87 -0.44
CA THR A 370 -16.70 -11.00 -1.37
C THR A 370 -16.13 -10.57 -2.72
N ALA A 371 -15.47 -11.53 -3.37
CA ALA A 371 -15.07 -11.39 -4.76
C ALA A 371 -16.28 -11.46 -5.68
N SER A 372 -16.20 -10.76 -6.83
CA SER A 372 -17.01 -11.15 -7.97
C SER A 372 -16.44 -12.44 -8.56
N VAL A 373 -17.32 -13.42 -8.76
CA VAL A 373 -17.00 -14.69 -9.44
C VAL A 373 -17.83 -14.71 -10.72
N GLN A 374 -17.26 -15.21 -11.83
CA GLN A 374 -18.03 -15.43 -13.05
C GLN A 374 -19.03 -16.55 -12.75
N GLY A 375 -20.28 -16.17 -12.48
CA GLY A 375 -21.32 -17.07 -11.98
C GLY A 375 -22.69 -16.47 -12.22
N SER A 376 -23.57 -16.55 -11.22
CA SER A 376 -24.94 -16.04 -11.35
C SER A 376 -24.98 -14.53 -11.55
N THR A 377 -25.89 -14.07 -12.40
CA THR A 377 -26.15 -12.64 -12.60
C THR A 377 -26.98 -12.04 -11.44
N ALA A 378 -27.51 -12.89 -10.55
CA ALA A 378 -28.30 -12.47 -9.41
C ALA A 378 -27.44 -11.69 -8.39
N PRO A 379 -27.86 -10.49 -7.97
CA PRO A 379 -27.06 -9.61 -7.12
C PRO A 379 -26.97 -10.05 -5.66
N THR A 380 -27.80 -11.02 -5.23
CA THR A 380 -27.81 -11.56 -3.86
C THR A 380 -27.07 -12.89 -3.73
N ASP A 381 -26.66 -13.49 -4.85
CA ASP A 381 -25.90 -14.73 -4.85
C ASP A 381 -24.44 -14.43 -4.52
N LEU A 382 -23.87 -15.15 -3.55
CA LEU A 382 -22.49 -14.95 -3.07
C LEU A 382 -21.45 -15.30 -4.13
N ARG A 383 -21.79 -16.18 -5.08
CA ARG A 383 -20.95 -16.53 -6.24
C ARG A 383 -21.37 -15.80 -7.51
N GLY A 384 -21.97 -14.63 -7.35
CA GLY A 384 -22.40 -13.81 -8.46
C GLY A 384 -21.29 -12.96 -9.08
N GLU A 385 -21.61 -12.33 -10.20
CA GLU A 385 -20.73 -11.37 -10.89
C GLU A 385 -20.46 -10.08 -10.09
N TRP A 386 -21.07 -9.93 -8.92
CA TRP A 386 -21.01 -8.74 -8.10
C TRP A 386 -20.04 -8.93 -6.93
N GLY A 387 -19.16 -7.96 -6.70
CA GLY A 387 -18.49 -7.83 -5.41
C GLY A 387 -19.49 -7.32 -4.39
N GLN A 388 -19.67 -8.07 -3.31
CA GLN A 388 -20.66 -7.75 -2.29
C GLN A 388 -20.02 -7.50 -0.94
N ILE A 389 -20.73 -6.77 -0.10
CA ILE A 389 -20.51 -6.72 1.34
C ILE A 389 -21.48 -7.69 1.97
N VAL A 390 -20.96 -8.59 2.79
CA VAL A 390 -21.76 -9.58 3.50
C VAL A 390 -21.67 -9.31 4.98
N ALA A 391 -22.82 -9.11 5.61
CA ALA A 391 -22.96 -9.04 7.05
C ALA A 391 -23.33 -10.43 7.59
N LEU A 392 -22.49 -10.95 8.47
CA LEU A 392 -22.66 -12.22 9.16
C LEU A 392 -22.98 -11.96 10.63
N SER A 393 -23.79 -12.81 11.24
CA SER A 393 -23.95 -12.80 12.70
C SER A 393 -22.66 -13.22 13.40
N ALA A 394 -22.22 -12.50 14.43
CA ALA A 394 -21.04 -12.86 15.22
C ALA A 394 -21.31 -14.00 16.23
N GLU A 395 -22.55 -14.46 16.34
CA GLU A 395 -22.92 -15.64 17.13
C GLU A 395 -22.77 -16.89 16.28
N ASP A 396 -23.50 -16.99 15.17
CA ASP A 396 -23.60 -18.24 14.38
C ASP A 396 -22.91 -18.19 13.00
N LEU A 397 -22.34 -17.05 12.58
CA LEU A 397 -21.88 -16.79 11.21
C LEU A 397 -22.95 -16.95 10.12
N ARG A 398 -24.24 -16.84 10.48
CA ARG A 398 -25.34 -16.81 9.51
C ARG A 398 -25.32 -15.52 8.71
N THR A 399 -25.59 -15.61 7.42
CA THR A 399 -25.72 -14.45 6.53
C THR A 399 -26.98 -13.67 6.88
N GLU A 400 -26.78 -12.47 7.39
CA GLU A 400 -27.87 -11.57 7.76
C GLU A 400 -28.24 -10.64 6.60
N LEU A 401 -27.24 -10.12 5.89
CA LEU A 401 -27.44 -9.20 4.77
C LEU A 401 -26.35 -9.42 3.71
N VAL A 402 -26.75 -9.34 2.45
CA VAL A 402 -25.85 -9.27 1.30
C VAL A 402 -26.15 -7.97 0.56
N HIS A 403 -25.14 -7.13 0.41
CA HIS A 403 -25.25 -5.84 -0.27
C HIS A 403 -24.30 -5.80 -1.49
N PRO A 404 -24.82 -5.77 -2.73
CA PRO A 404 -23.99 -5.63 -3.94
C PRO A 404 -23.38 -4.23 -4.03
N VAL A 405 -22.07 -4.14 -4.28
CA VAL A 405 -21.34 -2.86 -4.35
C VAL A 405 -21.09 -2.46 -5.80
N ASP A 406 -20.36 -3.31 -6.52
CA ASP A 406 -19.93 -3.10 -7.90
C ASP A 406 -19.75 -4.47 -8.56
N ARG A 407 -19.59 -4.53 -9.88
CA ARG A 407 -19.27 -5.78 -10.61
C ARG A 407 -17.83 -6.25 -10.40
N THR A 408 -17.02 -5.45 -9.70
CA THR A 408 -15.66 -5.79 -9.34
C THR A 408 -15.57 -6.23 -7.87
N SER A 409 -14.63 -7.13 -7.58
CA SER A 409 -14.43 -7.67 -6.23
C SER A 409 -14.20 -6.56 -5.19
N VAL A 410 -14.83 -6.69 -4.02
CA VAL A 410 -14.55 -5.85 -2.86
C VAL A 410 -13.27 -6.35 -2.20
N GLN A 411 -12.36 -5.43 -1.88
CA GLN A 411 -11.07 -5.74 -1.25
C GLN A 411 -11.14 -5.45 0.26
N ARG A 412 -11.07 -4.17 0.65
CA ARG A 412 -11.06 -3.76 2.05
C ARG A 412 -12.43 -3.26 2.48
N VAL A 413 -12.82 -3.54 3.71
CA VAL A 413 -14.03 -2.99 4.30
C VAL A 413 -13.78 -2.51 5.72
N GLN A 414 -14.23 -1.29 6.02
CA GLN A 414 -14.04 -0.67 7.33
C GLN A 414 -15.33 0.02 7.79
N TRP A 415 -15.74 -0.23 9.03
CA TRP A 415 -16.88 0.43 9.66
C TRP A 415 -16.37 1.39 10.72
N HIS A 416 -16.71 2.68 10.55
CA HIS A 416 -16.37 3.68 11.54
C HIS A 416 -17.39 3.73 12.69
N PRO A 417 -16.99 3.50 13.96
CA PRO A 417 -17.92 3.35 15.08
C PRO A 417 -18.67 4.62 15.45
N ARG A 418 -18.01 5.79 15.37
CA ARG A 418 -18.62 7.07 15.79
C ARG A 418 -19.48 7.72 14.71
N LEU A 419 -19.13 7.50 13.44
CA LEU A 419 -19.87 8.08 12.32
C LEU A 419 -21.05 7.20 11.92
N ASN A 420 -20.99 5.92 12.29
CA ASN A 420 -21.82 4.86 11.76
C ASN A 420 -21.83 4.89 10.22
N GLN A 421 -20.67 4.71 9.58
CA GLN A 421 -20.51 4.67 8.13
C GLN A 421 -19.65 3.47 7.74
N VAL A 422 -20.00 2.79 6.65
CA VAL A 422 -19.26 1.63 6.12
C VAL A 422 -18.55 2.05 4.84
N PHE A 423 -17.26 1.75 4.77
CA PHE A 423 -16.40 2.11 3.67
C PHE A 423 -15.93 0.82 3.01
N ALA A 424 -16.18 0.67 1.72
CA ALA A 424 -15.78 -0.49 0.95
C ALA A 424 -14.92 -0.06 -0.24
N THR A 425 -13.79 -0.73 -0.43
CA THR A 425 -12.92 -0.50 -1.58
C THR A 425 -13.10 -1.59 -2.62
N THR A 426 -13.04 -1.20 -3.88
CA THR A 426 -13.24 -2.10 -5.00
C THR A 426 -11.96 -2.30 -5.79
N ARG A 427 -11.95 -3.35 -6.62
CA ARG A 427 -10.85 -3.61 -7.55
C ARG A 427 -10.84 -2.62 -8.73
N SER A 428 -11.97 -1.97 -9.06
CA SER A 428 -12.03 -0.95 -10.10
C SER A 428 -11.29 0.35 -9.77
N GLY A 429 -11.00 0.61 -8.49
CA GLY A 429 -10.41 1.87 -8.04
C GLY A 429 -11.39 2.77 -7.29
N ASP A 430 -12.66 2.37 -7.22
CA ASP A 430 -13.71 3.14 -6.57
C ASP A 430 -13.76 2.84 -5.07
N VAL A 431 -13.97 3.89 -4.27
CA VAL A 431 -14.23 3.76 -2.83
C VAL A 431 -15.68 4.13 -2.56
N HIS A 432 -16.45 3.15 -2.10
CA HIS A 432 -17.86 3.29 -1.78
C HIS A 432 -18.01 3.59 -0.29
N ILE A 433 -18.69 4.69 0.02
CA ILE A 433 -19.02 5.10 1.38
C ILE A 433 -20.51 4.98 1.55
N TYR A 434 -20.90 4.04 2.39
CA TYR A 434 -22.27 3.82 2.77
C TYR A 434 -22.59 4.54 4.08
N TYR A 435 -23.70 5.24 4.06
CA TYR A 435 -24.21 5.97 5.21
C TYR A 435 -25.73 5.90 5.22
N ASP A 436 -26.30 6.05 6.40
CA ASP A 436 -27.73 6.27 6.58
C ASP A 436 -28.03 7.75 6.84
N THR A 437 -29.16 8.24 6.34
CA THR A 437 -29.54 9.66 6.46
C THR A 437 -29.81 10.09 7.89
N GLU A 438 -30.33 9.19 8.72
CA GLU A 438 -30.74 9.49 10.09
C GLU A 438 -29.70 9.02 11.10
N ALA A 439 -29.25 7.77 10.98
CA ALA A 439 -28.35 7.16 11.96
C ALA A 439 -26.89 7.63 11.82
N SER A 440 -26.40 7.86 10.60
CA SER A 440 -25.01 8.28 10.41
C SER A 440 -24.79 9.75 10.74
N GLN A 441 -23.63 10.09 11.26
CA GLN A 441 -23.29 11.48 11.60
C GLN A 441 -22.00 11.89 10.90
N LEU A 442 -21.87 13.19 10.59
CA LEU A 442 -20.64 13.82 10.09
C LEU A 442 -19.97 13.04 8.92
N GLY A 443 -18.64 13.08 8.83
CA GLY A 443 -17.86 12.36 7.81
C GLY A 443 -18.30 12.75 6.40
N ALA A 444 -18.57 11.75 5.56
CA ALA A 444 -18.92 11.96 4.16
C ALA A 444 -20.17 12.86 3.93
N LYS A 445 -21.09 12.95 4.91
CA LYS A 445 -22.23 13.89 4.85
C LYS A 445 -21.81 15.36 4.78
N LEU A 446 -20.64 15.71 5.34
CA LEU A 446 -20.14 17.08 5.30
C LEU A 446 -19.82 17.53 3.87
N ALA A 447 -19.31 16.61 3.04
CA ALA A 447 -18.99 16.89 1.65
C ALA A 447 -20.24 17.18 0.80
N LEU A 448 -21.36 16.53 1.11
CA LEU A 448 -22.63 16.74 0.39
C LEU A 448 -23.25 18.12 0.63
N ARG A 449 -23.01 18.71 1.81
CA ARG A 449 -23.57 20.03 2.16
C ARG A 449 -22.89 21.18 1.42
N LYS A 450 -21.64 21.00 0.99
CA LYS A 450 -20.84 22.05 0.37
C LYS A 450 -20.88 21.92 -1.14
N ARG A 451 -21.68 22.75 -1.81
CA ARG A 451 -21.70 22.81 -3.27
C ARG A 451 -20.30 23.13 -3.80
N ALA A 452 -19.84 22.37 -4.78
CA ALA A 452 -18.60 22.67 -5.47
C ALA A 452 -18.70 24.05 -6.13
N ARG A 453 -17.70 24.90 -5.91
CA ARG A 453 -17.64 26.20 -6.58
C ARG A 453 -17.34 25.95 -8.04
N ASP A 454 -18.29 26.30 -8.90
CA ASP A 454 -18.05 26.26 -10.33
C ASP A 454 -17.00 27.32 -10.67
N ARG A 455 -15.88 26.90 -11.26
CA ARG A 455 -14.81 27.82 -11.71
C ARG A 455 -15.09 28.30 -13.12
N THR A 456 -16.36 28.45 -13.49
CA THR A 456 -16.73 29.25 -14.65
C THR A 456 -16.38 30.70 -14.31
N ASN A 457 -15.31 31.20 -14.91
CA ASN A 457 -15.13 32.65 -14.98
C ASN A 457 -16.36 33.20 -15.70
N HIS A 458 -17.25 33.93 -15.03
CA HIS A 458 -18.33 34.65 -15.71
C HIS A 458 -17.81 35.67 -16.74
N TYR A 459 -16.50 35.96 -16.74
CA TYR A 459 -15.79 36.81 -17.70
C TYR A 459 -15.07 36.05 -18.83
N ALA A 460 -15.00 34.71 -18.78
CA ALA A 460 -14.64 33.94 -19.96
C ALA A 460 -15.92 33.74 -20.77
N ALA A 461 -16.38 34.82 -21.40
CA ALA A 461 -17.40 34.73 -22.42
C ALA A 461 -16.88 33.77 -23.50
N ASP A 462 -17.68 32.76 -23.85
CA ASP A 462 -17.50 32.08 -25.11
C ASP A 462 -17.52 33.15 -26.21
N PRO A 463 -16.49 33.28 -27.06
CA PRO A 463 -16.43 34.33 -28.07
C PRO A 463 -17.58 34.24 -29.10
N SER A 464 -18.28 33.09 -29.15
CA SER A 464 -19.48 32.85 -29.95
C SER A 464 -20.78 33.39 -29.36
N THR A 465 -20.78 33.82 -28.08
CA THR A 465 -21.99 34.24 -27.34
C THR A 465 -21.93 35.70 -26.89
N THR A 466 -20.97 36.45 -27.40
CA THR A 466 -20.84 37.89 -27.13
C THR A 466 -21.96 38.64 -27.84
N ASP A 467 -22.65 39.53 -27.12
CA ASP A 467 -23.68 40.41 -27.68
C ASP A 467 -23.17 41.10 -28.96
N PRO A 468 -23.94 41.14 -30.07
CA PRO A 468 -23.52 41.77 -31.33
C PRO A 468 -23.31 43.29 -31.24
N TYR A 469 -23.48 43.88 -30.06
CA TYR A 469 -23.24 45.28 -29.75
C TYR A 469 -21.94 45.54 -28.98
N ALA A 470 -21.11 44.53 -28.70
CA ALA A 470 -19.86 44.73 -27.97
C ALA A 470 -18.73 45.35 -28.81
N ASP A 471 -18.89 45.42 -30.14
CA ASP A 471 -17.88 45.94 -31.09
C ASP A 471 -18.10 47.41 -31.49
N VAL A 472 -18.88 48.18 -30.75
CA VAL A 472 -18.87 49.64 -30.94
C VAL A 472 -17.58 50.20 -30.33
N PRO A 473 -16.66 50.78 -31.12
CA PRO A 473 -15.53 51.50 -30.55
C PRO A 473 -16.11 52.63 -29.71
N ILE A 474 -15.88 52.56 -28.40
CA ILE A 474 -16.19 53.64 -27.48
C ILE A 474 -15.35 54.83 -27.96
N MET A 475 -15.98 55.75 -28.69
CA MET A 475 -15.38 57.05 -28.97
C MET A 475 -15.21 57.73 -27.62
N VAL A 476 -13.97 57.75 -27.12
CA VAL A 476 -13.60 58.56 -25.98
C VAL A 476 -13.66 60.02 -26.48
N PRO A 477 -14.56 60.85 -25.96
CA PRO A 477 -14.52 62.27 -26.24
C PRO A 477 -13.20 62.82 -25.68
N GLU A 478 -12.39 63.43 -26.54
CA GLU A 478 -11.30 64.28 -26.08
C GLU A 478 -11.90 65.49 -25.34
N GLU A 479 -11.30 65.77 -24.19
CA GLU A 479 -11.47 66.96 -23.34
C GLU A 479 -12.71 67.03 -22.44
N GLU A 480 -12.50 66.73 -21.16
CA GLU A 480 -12.79 67.68 -20.08
C GLU A 480 -11.82 67.38 -18.91
N GLU A 481 -10.96 68.37 -18.63
CA GLU A 481 -10.14 68.45 -17.42
C GLU A 481 -11.05 68.50 -16.18
N ASP A 482 -10.51 68.00 -15.07
CA ASP A 482 -10.99 68.17 -13.70
C ASP A 482 -12.28 67.45 -13.29
N ASP A 483 -12.12 66.22 -12.78
CA ASP A 483 -12.64 65.89 -11.44
C ASP A 483 -11.91 64.67 -10.87
N TYR A 484 -11.04 64.97 -9.90
CA TYR A 484 -10.26 64.03 -9.11
C TYR A 484 -11.20 63.23 -8.17
N PHE A 485 -11.80 62.16 -8.69
CA PHE A 485 -12.44 61.15 -7.85
C PHE A 485 -11.39 60.12 -7.42
N ASP A 486 -10.99 60.20 -6.15
CA ASP A 486 -10.13 59.22 -5.48
C ASP A 486 -10.56 57.78 -5.83
N PRO A 487 -9.67 56.94 -6.39
CA PRO A 487 -9.99 55.54 -6.53
C PRO A 487 -10.09 54.97 -5.12
N VAL A 488 -11.32 54.58 -4.74
CA VAL A 488 -11.63 53.75 -3.58
C VAL A 488 -10.48 52.77 -3.38
N TYR A 489 -9.74 52.95 -2.28
CA TYR A 489 -8.63 52.11 -1.85
C TYR A 489 -9.07 50.64 -1.90
N LYS A 490 -8.85 49.97 -3.03
CA LYS A 490 -8.94 48.52 -3.11
C LYS A 490 -7.76 48.02 -2.30
N LYS A 491 -8.02 47.65 -1.05
CA LYS A 491 -7.04 46.95 -0.21
C LYS A 491 -6.39 45.87 -1.09
N PRO A 492 -5.05 45.86 -1.23
CA PRO A 492 -4.39 44.80 -1.97
C PRO A 492 -4.80 43.49 -1.32
N GLN A 493 -5.58 42.68 -2.04
CA GLN A 493 -5.91 41.34 -1.60
C GLN A 493 -4.60 40.56 -1.68
N PHE A 494 -3.97 40.33 -0.52
CA PHE A 494 -2.82 39.44 -0.45
C PHE A 494 -3.24 38.07 -1.01
N PRO A 495 -2.63 37.59 -2.10
CA PRO A 495 -2.91 36.26 -2.60
C PRO A 495 -2.50 35.23 -1.55
N ARG A 496 -3.41 34.33 -1.19
CA ARG A 496 -3.23 33.33 -0.12
C ARG A 496 -2.10 32.33 -0.37
N ASP A 497 -1.59 32.22 -1.60
CA ASP A 497 -0.52 31.29 -1.98
C ASP A 497 0.75 32.00 -2.46
N PRO A 498 1.89 31.85 -1.77
CA PRO A 498 3.16 32.50 -2.15
C PRO A 498 3.82 31.92 -3.40
N ARG A 499 3.29 30.82 -3.97
CA ARG A 499 3.79 30.23 -5.22
C ARG A 499 3.22 30.88 -6.48
N ASN A 500 2.00 31.41 -6.43
CA ASN A 500 1.31 31.98 -7.59
C ASN A 500 1.60 33.48 -7.82
N THR A 501 2.42 34.08 -6.95
CA THR A 501 2.84 35.50 -7.00
C THR A 501 4.23 35.70 -7.58
N ARG A 502 4.92 34.62 -8.00
CA ARG A 502 6.21 34.74 -8.70
C ARG A 502 5.98 35.21 -10.12
N VAL A 503 6.00 36.52 -10.30
CA VAL A 503 6.19 37.15 -11.61
C VAL A 503 7.51 36.61 -12.19
N PRO A 504 7.59 36.32 -13.50
CA PRO A 504 8.86 36.02 -14.15
C PRO A 504 9.88 37.09 -13.78
N GLU A 505 11.03 36.66 -13.26
CA GLU A 505 12.05 37.60 -12.81
C GLU A 505 12.52 38.44 -13.99
N ARG A 506 12.45 39.77 -13.83
CA ARG A 506 12.92 40.70 -14.87
C ARG A 506 14.44 40.52 -15.05
N PRO A 507 14.97 40.80 -16.25
CA PRO A 507 16.41 40.89 -16.44
C PRO A 507 17.02 41.82 -15.37
N LEU A 508 18.11 41.37 -14.74
CA LEU A 508 18.78 42.15 -13.70
C LEU A 508 19.56 43.30 -14.34
N GLU A 509 19.17 44.53 -14.00
CA GLU A 509 19.95 45.73 -14.28
C GLU A 509 20.91 45.98 -13.09
N GLY A 510 22.20 46.12 -13.36
CA GLY A 510 23.22 46.48 -12.37
C GLY A 510 24.15 45.34 -11.91
N ARG A 511 24.78 45.56 -10.74
CA ARG A 511 25.87 44.72 -10.20
C ARG A 511 25.37 43.31 -9.85
N GLY A 512 25.99 42.29 -10.45
CA GLY A 512 25.62 40.89 -10.26
C GLY A 512 25.68 40.44 -8.80
N LYS A 513 24.66 39.69 -8.35
CA LYS A 513 24.58 39.05 -7.03
C LYS A 513 23.85 37.72 -7.16
N ASN A 514 24.08 36.80 -6.22
CA ASN A 514 23.42 35.48 -6.14
C ASN A 514 23.63 34.56 -7.36
N GLY A 515 24.85 34.49 -7.89
CA GLY A 515 25.21 33.55 -8.96
C GLY A 515 24.82 34.01 -10.37
N ARG A 516 24.32 35.23 -10.54
CA ARG A 516 24.07 35.84 -11.85
C ARG A 516 25.13 36.87 -12.19
N ILE A 517 25.61 36.82 -13.42
CA ILE A 517 26.60 37.76 -13.97
C ILE A 517 25.87 39.07 -14.29
N GLY A 518 26.26 40.16 -13.64
CA GLY A 518 25.78 41.51 -13.95
C GLY A 518 26.94 42.40 -14.37
N ARG A 519 26.64 43.54 -15.01
CA ARG A 519 27.67 44.53 -15.39
C ARG A 519 27.97 45.45 -14.21
N SER A 520 29.26 45.64 -13.92
CA SER A 520 29.73 46.67 -12.98
C SER A 520 29.98 47.97 -13.73
N GLU A 521 29.66 49.12 -13.14
CA GLU A 521 29.86 50.45 -13.76
C GLU A 521 31.32 50.73 -14.13
N LEU A 522 32.28 50.17 -13.38
CA LEU A 522 33.71 50.35 -13.62
C LEU A 522 34.30 49.33 -14.60
N GLN A 523 33.54 48.32 -15.02
CA GLN A 523 34.00 47.29 -15.95
C GLN A 523 34.46 47.83 -17.32
N PRO A 524 33.75 48.76 -17.99
CA PRO A 524 34.23 49.34 -19.24
C PRO A 524 35.54 50.11 -19.07
N LEU A 525 35.73 50.81 -17.95
CA LEU A 525 36.95 51.57 -17.68
C LEU A 525 38.15 50.64 -17.43
N VAL A 526 37.95 49.51 -16.76
CA VAL A 526 39.00 48.48 -16.59
C VAL A 526 39.31 47.79 -17.92
N ALA A 527 38.31 47.53 -18.76
CA ALA A 527 38.53 46.96 -20.10
C ALA A 527 39.34 47.90 -21.00
N GLU A 528 39.12 49.22 -20.89
CA GLU A 528 39.89 50.24 -21.61
C GLU A 528 41.31 50.39 -21.05
N LEU A 529 41.50 50.27 -19.73
CA LEU A 529 42.83 50.31 -19.12
C LEU A 529 43.69 49.08 -19.46
N TRP A 530 43.07 47.94 -19.78
CA TRP A 530 43.75 46.69 -20.07
C TRP A 530 44.02 46.55 -21.58
N GLU A 531 44.93 47.36 -22.11
CA GLU A 531 45.46 47.19 -23.47
C GLU A 531 46.41 45.98 -23.52
N GLY A 532 45.84 44.78 -23.70
CA GLY A 532 46.62 43.58 -24.01
C GLY A 532 45.96 42.30 -23.53
N ASP A 533 45.27 41.59 -24.42
CA ASP A 533 44.73 40.28 -24.14
C ASP A 533 45.73 39.19 -24.55
N LEU A 534 46.52 38.70 -23.58
CA LEU A 534 47.37 37.51 -23.74
C LEU A 534 46.58 36.24 -24.08
N ARG A 535 45.23 36.28 -24.01
CA ARG A 535 44.36 35.14 -24.38
C ARG A 535 44.06 35.06 -25.87
N ALA A 536 44.35 36.10 -26.65
CA ALA A 536 44.05 36.13 -28.09
C ALA A 536 45.15 35.52 -28.97
N GLU A 537 46.35 35.26 -28.43
CA GLU A 537 47.41 34.57 -29.18
C GLU A 537 47.41 33.07 -28.85
N ASP A 538 47.12 32.24 -29.86
CA ASP A 538 47.23 30.79 -29.73
C ASP A 538 48.68 30.41 -29.40
N PRO A 539 48.92 29.56 -28.38
CA PRO A 539 50.28 29.22 -27.94
C PRO A 539 51.08 28.54 -29.05
N ARG A 540 50.41 27.85 -29.98
CA ARG A 540 51.04 27.23 -31.16
C ARG A 540 51.55 28.28 -32.14
N GLU A 541 50.75 29.28 -32.44
CA GLU A 541 51.14 30.37 -33.35
C GLU A 541 52.28 31.18 -32.74
N ALA A 542 52.17 31.50 -31.44
CA ALA A 542 53.22 32.19 -30.70
C ALA A 542 54.56 31.42 -30.75
N LEU A 543 54.56 30.10 -30.53
CA LEU A 543 55.77 29.27 -30.64
C LEU A 543 56.32 29.21 -32.07
N LEU A 544 55.44 29.15 -33.08
CA LEU A 544 55.84 29.10 -34.48
C LEU A 544 56.54 30.40 -34.92
N LYS A 545 56.08 31.56 -34.45
CA LYS A 545 56.76 32.87 -34.67
C LYS A 545 58.24 32.85 -34.24
N TYR A 546 58.59 32.07 -33.22
CA TYR A 546 59.96 31.95 -32.72
C TYR A 546 60.75 30.75 -33.26
N ALA A 547 60.10 29.78 -33.91
CA ALA A 547 60.75 28.57 -34.42
C ALA A 547 61.83 28.89 -35.47
N ASP A 548 61.55 29.81 -36.40
CA ASP A 548 62.52 30.22 -37.43
C ASP A 548 63.69 31.04 -36.86
N LYS A 549 63.43 31.84 -35.82
CA LYS A 549 64.48 32.57 -35.09
C LYS A 549 65.40 31.59 -34.35
N ALA A 550 64.82 30.58 -33.70
CA ALA A 550 65.58 29.54 -33.00
C ALA A 550 66.44 28.68 -33.94
N LYS A 551 66.00 28.43 -35.18
CA LYS A 551 66.80 27.75 -36.21
C LYS A 551 67.96 28.59 -36.72
N LYS A 552 67.74 29.90 -36.94
CA LYS A 552 68.76 30.81 -37.51
C LYS A 552 69.84 31.20 -36.51
N ASP A 553 69.51 31.35 -35.24
CA ASP A 553 70.46 31.73 -34.17
C ASP A 553 70.28 30.84 -32.92
N PRO A 554 70.81 29.59 -32.94
CA PRO A 554 70.67 28.64 -31.84
C PRO A 554 71.61 28.97 -30.68
N ARG A 555 71.33 30.07 -29.96
CA ARG A 555 72.18 30.55 -28.86
C ARG A 555 72.23 29.59 -27.66
N PHE A 556 71.13 28.85 -27.40
CA PHE A 556 71.01 27.94 -26.26
C PHE A 556 71.03 26.45 -26.62
N THR A 557 70.80 26.08 -27.88
CA THR A 557 70.73 24.68 -28.35
C THR A 557 72.01 24.20 -29.05
N SER A 558 72.98 25.10 -29.30
CA SER A 558 74.26 24.78 -29.96
C SER A 558 75.04 23.64 -29.29
N VAL A 559 75.01 23.56 -27.95
CA VAL A 559 75.70 22.53 -27.16
C VAL A 559 75.09 21.13 -27.36
N TYR A 560 73.80 21.06 -27.68
CA TYR A 560 73.04 19.81 -27.80
C TYR A 560 72.90 19.32 -29.25
N ALA A 561 73.45 20.03 -30.24
CA ALA A 561 73.35 19.65 -31.64
C ALA A 561 73.86 18.23 -31.94
N LYS A 562 74.81 17.71 -31.16
CA LYS A 562 75.36 16.36 -31.29
C LYS A 562 74.57 15.27 -30.55
N THR A 563 73.82 15.64 -29.51
CA THR A 563 73.13 14.70 -28.61
C THR A 563 71.60 14.76 -28.75
N GLN A 564 71.09 15.63 -29.63
CA GLN A 564 69.65 15.77 -29.83
C GLN A 564 69.06 14.52 -30.49
N PRO A 565 68.07 13.85 -29.87
CA PRO A 565 67.43 12.68 -30.45
C PRO A 565 66.69 13.08 -31.75
N LYS A 566 66.75 12.22 -32.76
CA LYS A 566 65.96 12.39 -33.98
C LYS A 566 64.47 12.21 -33.65
N THR A 567 63.67 13.23 -33.86
CA THR A 567 62.21 13.17 -33.71
C THR A 567 61.63 12.26 -34.78
N ILE A 568 61.08 11.12 -34.40
CA ILE A 568 60.29 10.25 -35.28
C ILE A 568 58.86 10.77 -35.22
N PHE A 569 58.38 11.35 -36.32
CA PHE A 569 56.96 11.67 -36.46
C PHE A 569 56.24 10.41 -36.93
N ALA A 570 55.02 10.18 -36.44
CA ALA A 570 54.16 9.14 -36.99
C ALA A 570 53.85 9.47 -38.46
N GLU A 571 53.98 8.51 -39.35
CA GLU A 571 53.46 8.63 -40.72
C GLU A 571 51.94 8.53 -40.63
N ASP A 572 51.22 9.53 -41.13
CA ASP A 572 49.76 9.56 -41.08
C ASP A 572 49.21 8.53 -42.10
N ASP A 573 48.65 7.42 -41.60
CA ASP A 573 47.89 6.42 -42.37
C ASP A 573 46.59 7.04 -42.93
N THR A 574 46.71 7.73 -44.07
CA THR A 574 45.61 8.49 -44.68
C THR A 574 44.70 7.66 -45.60
N GLU A 575 44.89 6.34 -45.71
CA GLU A 575 44.08 5.49 -46.61
C GLU A 575 42.84 4.84 -45.94
N SER A 576 42.65 4.93 -44.61
CA SER A 576 41.57 4.18 -43.93
C SER A 576 40.34 5.00 -43.51
N ARG A 577 40.30 6.31 -43.79
CA ARG A 577 39.25 7.20 -43.25
C ARG A 577 38.12 7.61 -44.20
N ASP A 578 38.16 7.22 -45.47
CA ASP A 578 37.12 7.60 -46.45
C ASP A 578 36.09 6.49 -46.76
N ALA A 579 36.00 5.44 -45.93
CA ALA A 579 35.01 4.38 -46.09
C ALA A 579 34.25 4.09 -44.78
N GLN A 580 33.37 5.00 -44.36
CA GLN A 580 32.17 4.71 -43.56
C GLN A 580 31.16 5.86 -43.57
#